data_AF-G5GNE9-F1
#
_entry.id   AF-G5GNE9-F1
#
_cell.length_a   1.000
_cell.length_b   1.000
_cell.length_c   1.000
_cell.angle_alpha   90.00
_cell.angle_beta   90.00
_cell.angle_gamma   90.00
#
_symmetry.space_group_name_H-M   'P 1'
#
loop_
_entity.id
_entity.type
_entity.pdbx_description
1 polymer ?
#
loop_
_entity_poly.entity_id
_entity_poly.type
_entity_poly.pdbx_seq_one_letter_code
_entity_poly.pdbx_strand_id
1 'polypeptide(L)'
;MLELPPEEYFRFDKTKWNGQSRLLQAVKQSIEKHYSLSDIRADGQVVKINFSDGMKFELLPAFEEQDCFGDFIRTYKYPDSNMGGRWKSANPIAEQQAMSLKNDDLHTRGLLIDTCKHIRSIRDTFFKSYHLSGIVIDAFVYDAIGDWHWMREGETSQYPQGSYEQRLLNHYNTIQRQIPCLSAPGSVAIIDASSSMECLGKVLHKIAD
;
A
#
# COMPACT_ATOMS: atom_id res chain seq x y z
N MET A 1 -10.45 3.37 2.56
CA MET A 1 -10.43 4.85 2.52
C MET A 1 -11.82 5.35 2.87
N LEU A 2 -11.93 6.47 3.56
CA LEU A 2 -13.19 7.11 3.90
C LEU A 2 -13.34 8.33 3.00
N GLU A 3 -14.15 8.20 1.95
CA GLU A 3 -14.42 9.31 1.04
C GLU A 3 -15.31 10.35 1.73
N LEU A 4 -14.89 11.62 1.67
CA LEU A 4 -15.58 12.76 2.24
C LEU A 4 -16.08 13.70 1.13
N PRO A 5 -17.14 14.48 1.39
CA PRO A 5 -17.65 15.44 0.42
C PRO A 5 -16.56 16.47 0.02
N PRO A 6 -16.34 16.73 -1.29
CA PRO A 6 -15.29 17.62 -1.76
C PRO A 6 -15.37 19.05 -1.18
N GLU A 7 -16.56 19.53 -0.83
CA GLU A 7 -16.76 20.85 -0.22
C GLU A 7 -16.06 20.99 1.14
N GLU A 8 -15.93 19.90 1.91
CA GLU A 8 -15.24 19.92 3.19
C GLU A 8 -13.72 20.09 3.02
N TYR A 9 -13.15 19.70 1.88
CA TYR A 9 -11.73 19.91 1.59
C TYR A 9 -11.36 21.39 1.77
N PHE A 10 -12.13 22.30 1.15
CA PHE A 10 -11.84 23.73 1.19
C PHE A 10 -11.94 24.32 2.60
N ARG A 11 -12.79 23.75 3.46
CA ARG A 11 -12.94 24.17 4.86
C ARG A 11 -11.67 23.90 5.65
N PHE A 12 -11.06 22.73 5.47
CA PHE A 12 -9.83 22.36 6.16
C PHE A 12 -8.58 22.95 5.50
N ASP A 13 -8.57 23.09 4.17
CA ASP A 13 -7.44 23.65 3.42
C ASP A 13 -7.24 25.16 3.66
N LYS A 14 -8.33 25.93 3.78
CA LYS A 14 -8.28 27.38 4.10
C LYS A 14 -7.81 27.69 5.51
N THR A 15 -7.75 26.68 6.38
CA THR A 15 -7.37 26.89 7.77
C THR A 15 -5.87 27.17 7.89
N LYS A 16 -5.51 28.35 8.41
CA LYS A 16 -4.10 28.69 8.71
C LYS A 16 -3.54 27.69 9.73
N TRP A 17 -2.51 26.96 9.31
CA TRP A 17 -1.73 25.98 10.07
C TRP A 17 -2.44 24.64 10.38
N ASN A 18 -1.91 23.57 9.77
CA ASN A 18 -2.24 22.16 10.02
C ASN A 18 -3.74 21.79 9.92
N GLY A 19 -4.39 22.20 8.83
CA GLY A 19 -5.77 21.82 8.50
C GLY A 19 -5.98 20.30 8.42
N GLN A 20 -4.93 19.56 8.04
CA GLN A 20 -4.89 18.11 7.98
C GLN A 20 -5.07 17.47 9.35
N SER A 21 -4.35 17.95 10.37
CA SER A 21 -4.56 17.48 11.75
C SER A 21 -5.98 17.79 12.23
N ARG A 22 -6.52 18.98 11.92
CA ARG A 22 -7.89 19.33 12.30
C ARG A 22 -8.93 18.44 11.64
N LEU A 23 -8.75 18.09 10.38
CA LEU A 23 -9.60 17.11 9.69
C LEU A 23 -9.58 15.77 10.42
N LEU A 24 -8.39 15.26 10.74
CA LEU A 24 -8.26 13.99 11.47
C LEU A 24 -8.94 14.04 12.85
N GLN A 25 -8.84 15.16 13.57
CA GLN A 25 -9.54 15.35 14.84
C GLN A 25 -11.06 15.43 14.66
N ALA A 26 -11.55 16.10 13.61
CA ALA A 26 -12.98 16.17 13.32
C ALA A 26 -13.57 14.78 13.00
N VAL A 27 -12.86 14.00 12.18
CA VAL A 27 -13.24 12.61 11.87
C VAL A 27 -13.22 11.75 13.14
N LYS A 28 -12.15 11.83 13.93
CA LYS A 28 -12.05 11.17 15.24
C LYS A 28 -13.26 11.47 16.14
N GLN A 29 -13.57 12.75 16.35
CA GLN A 29 -14.67 13.19 17.21
C GLN A 29 -16.04 12.71 16.70
N SER A 30 -16.20 12.57 15.38
CA SER A 30 -17.42 12.00 14.79
C SER A 30 -17.58 10.53 15.16
N ILE A 31 -16.49 9.76 15.11
CA ILE A 31 -16.49 8.32 15.42
C ILE A 31 -16.67 8.07 16.92
N GLU A 32 -16.03 8.87 17.79
CA GLU A 32 -16.14 8.75 19.25
C GLU A 32 -17.60 8.81 19.75
N LYS A 33 -18.48 9.51 19.04
CA LYS A 33 -19.92 9.57 19.37
C LYS A 33 -20.62 8.22 19.25
N HIS A 34 -20.15 7.35 18.37
CA HIS A 34 -20.75 6.05 18.09
C HIS A 34 -19.98 4.89 18.75
N TYR A 35 -18.68 5.08 18.98
CA TYR A 35 -17.78 4.05 19.51
C TYR A 35 -17.03 4.54 20.76
N SER A 36 -17.76 5.05 21.75
CA SER A 36 -17.20 5.71 22.94
C SER A 36 -16.33 4.81 23.83
N LEU A 37 -16.50 3.49 23.74
CA LEU A 37 -15.71 2.51 24.50
C LEU A 37 -14.46 2.02 23.75
N SER A 38 -14.28 2.40 22.48
CA SER A 38 -13.13 1.99 21.67
C SER A 38 -11.96 2.97 21.83
N ASP A 39 -10.73 2.48 21.69
CA ASP A 39 -9.54 3.34 21.69
C ASP A 39 -9.36 3.95 20.30
N ILE A 40 -9.66 5.25 20.18
CA ILE A 40 -9.66 5.98 18.90
C ILE A 40 -8.57 7.05 18.91
N ARG A 41 -7.70 7.04 17.90
CA ARG A 41 -6.56 7.96 17.80
C ARG A 41 -6.40 8.51 16.39
N ALA A 42 -6.11 9.80 16.27
CA ALA A 42 -5.58 10.37 15.04
C ALA A 42 -4.06 10.20 15.01
N ASP A 43 -3.50 9.60 13.97
CA ASP A 43 -2.09 9.25 13.87
C ASP A 43 -1.57 9.41 12.43
N GLY A 44 -0.70 10.41 12.23
CA GLY A 44 -0.09 10.72 10.94
C GLY A 44 -1.12 11.08 9.86
N GLN A 45 -1.59 10.06 9.14
CA GLN A 45 -2.50 10.18 8.00
C GLN A 45 -3.90 9.60 8.28
N VAL A 46 -4.05 8.80 9.34
CA VAL A 46 -5.26 7.98 9.56
C VAL A 46 -5.87 8.23 10.94
N VAL A 47 -7.14 7.87 11.09
CA VAL A 47 -7.78 7.66 12.39
C VAL A 47 -7.80 6.15 12.66
N LYS A 48 -7.09 5.73 13.69
CA LYS A 48 -7.01 4.35 14.16
C LYS A 48 -8.11 4.08 15.17
N ILE A 49 -8.74 2.92 15.06
CA ILE A 49 -9.74 2.41 16.00
C ILE A 49 -9.28 1.03 16.44
N ASN A 50 -9.05 0.85 17.74
CA ASN A 50 -8.76 -0.44 18.34
C ASN A 50 -10.00 -0.92 19.11
N PHE A 51 -10.55 -2.06 18.70
CA PHE A 51 -11.64 -2.74 19.38
C PHE A 51 -11.11 -3.69 20.46
N SER A 52 -11.95 -3.99 21.46
CA SER A 52 -11.58 -4.82 22.61
C SER A 52 -11.34 -6.30 22.27
N ASP A 53 -11.88 -6.78 21.15
CA ASP A 53 -11.66 -8.12 20.61
C ASP A 53 -10.36 -8.25 19.80
N GLY A 54 -9.59 -7.17 19.70
CA GLY A 54 -8.33 -7.12 18.95
C GLY A 54 -8.48 -6.69 17.50
N MET A 55 -9.70 -6.47 16.98
CA MET A 55 -9.88 -5.88 15.65
C MET A 55 -9.35 -4.45 15.61
N LYS A 56 -8.71 -4.09 14.49
CA LYS A 56 -8.13 -2.75 14.27
C LYS A 56 -8.57 -2.21 12.92
N PHE A 57 -9.03 -0.97 12.91
CA PHE A 57 -9.37 -0.25 11.68
C PHE A 57 -8.51 0.99 11.55
N GLU A 58 -8.06 1.26 10.33
CA GLU A 58 -7.41 2.51 9.96
C GLU A 58 -8.28 3.22 8.93
N LEU A 59 -8.85 4.35 9.33
CA LEU A 59 -9.67 5.19 8.47
C LEU A 59 -8.79 6.29 7.90
N LEU A 60 -8.59 6.25 6.58
CA LEU A 60 -7.91 7.30 5.82
C LEU A 60 -8.96 8.23 5.21
N PRO A 61 -9.22 9.42 5.76
CA PRO A 61 -10.13 10.38 5.15
C PRO A 61 -9.55 10.86 3.82
N ALA A 62 -10.36 10.96 2.79
CA ALA A 62 -9.90 11.42 1.50
C ALA A 62 -10.99 12.13 0.70
N PHE A 63 -10.56 12.95 -0.26
CA PHE A 63 -11.40 13.71 -1.16
C PHE A 63 -11.04 13.34 -2.59
N GLU A 64 -12.02 13.00 -3.41
CA GLU A 64 -11.79 12.76 -4.84
C GLU A 64 -11.42 14.09 -5.53
N GLU A 65 -10.34 14.07 -6.30
CA GLU A 65 -9.86 15.21 -7.06
C GLU A 65 -10.71 15.42 -8.32
N GLN A 66 -10.90 16.69 -8.67
CA GLN A 66 -11.53 17.13 -9.90
C GLN A 66 -10.49 17.76 -10.83
N ASP A 67 -10.66 17.59 -12.14
CA ASP A 67 -9.86 18.30 -13.15
C ASP A 67 -10.30 19.76 -13.32
N CYS A 68 -9.73 20.45 -14.32
CA CYS A 68 -10.06 21.85 -14.60
C CYS A 68 -11.46 22.09 -15.15
N PHE A 69 -12.17 21.03 -15.58
CA PHE A 69 -13.56 21.07 -16.04
C PHE A 69 -14.56 20.70 -14.93
N GLY A 70 -14.06 20.23 -13.78
CA GLY A 70 -14.87 19.81 -12.63
C GLY A 70 -15.20 18.32 -12.62
N ASP A 71 -14.62 17.54 -13.54
CA ASP A 71 -14.86 16.09 -13.61
C ASP A 71 -13.94 15.35 -12.63
N PHE A 72 -14.50 14.35 -11.94
CA PHE A 72 -13.75 13.52 -10.99
C PHE A 72 -12.77 12.59 -11.70
N ILE A 73 -11.50 12.64 -11.30
CA ILE A 73 -10.39 11.92 -11.96
C ILE A 73 -9.93 10.67 -11.19
N ARG A 74 -10.72 10.16 -10.23
CA ARG A 74 -10.43 8.94 -9.46
C ARG A 74 -9.11 8.94 -8.69
N THR A 75 -8.49 10.11 -8.57
CA THR A 75 -7.32 10.36 -7.72
C THR A 75 -7.81 11.04 -6.46
N TYR A 76 -7.25 10.70 -5.31
CA TYR A 76 -7.76 11.13 -4.02
C TYR A 76 -6.71 11.88 -3.23
N LYS A 77 -7.06 13.05 -2.71
CA LYS A 77 -6.26 13.77 -1.72
C LYS A 77 -6.58 13.30 -0.31
N TYR A 78 -5.56 13.06 0.49
CA TYR A 78 -5.68 12.67 1.88
C TYR A 78 -4.73 13.46 2.78
N PRO A 79 -5.08 13.64 4.07
CA PRO A 79 -4.27 14.43 5.00
C PRO A 79 -3.03 13.67 5.44
N ASP A 80 -1.91 14.36 5.57
CA ASP A 80 -0.75 13.93 6.36
C ASP A 80 -0.43 15.05 7.36
N SER A 81 -0.61 14.78 8.66
CA SER A 81 -0.38 15.77 9.73
C SER A 81 1.08 15.91 10.16
N ASN A 82 2.00 15.12 9.59
CA ASN A 82 3.42 15.19 9.91
C ASN A 82 4.08 16.46 9.36
N MET A 83 5.15 16.93 10.02
CA MET A 83 6.00 18.05 9.57
C MET A 83 5.21 19.33 9.23
N GLY A 84 4.22 19.69 10.05
CA GLY A 84 3.41 20.90 9.85
C GLY A 84 2.16 20.72 8.98
N GLY A 85 1.95 19.52 8.44
CA GLY A 85 0.76 19.18 7.66
C GLY A 85 0.96 19.35 6.16
N ARG A 86 0.52 18.37 5.37
CA ARG A 86 0.46 18.44 3.90
C ARG A 86 -0.66 17.54 3.35
N TRP A 87 -1.18 17.87 2.18
CA TRP A 87 -2.03 16.96 1.43
C TRP A 87 -1.16 16.05 0.57
N LYS A 88 -1.50 14.76 0.54
CA LYS A 88 -0.91 13.76 -0.36
C LYS A 88 -1.98 13.25 -1.31
N SER A 89 -1.56 12.71 -2.45
CA SER A 89 -2.47 12.09 -3.43
C SER A 89 -2.18 10.60 -3.59
N ALA A 90 -3.22 9.83 -3.89
CA ALA A 90 -3.12 8.41 -4.27
C ALA A 90 -4.25 8.04 -5.22
N ASN A 91 -4.03 7.04 -6.09
CA ASN A 91 -5.07 6.46 -6.94
C ASN A 91 -5.25 4.96 -6.59
N PRO A 92 -5.85 4.66 -5.42
CA PRO A 92 -5.98 3.28 -4.94
C PRO A 92 -6.80 2.39 -5.88
N ILE A 93 -7.66 2.97 -6.72
CA ILE A 93 -8.47 2.23 -7.70
C ILE A 93 -7.59 1.75 -8.85
N ALA A 94 -6.75 2.63 -9.41
CA ALA A 94 -5.79 2.25 -10.44
C ALA A 94 -4.86 1.14 -9.96
N GLU A 95 -4.39 1.20 -8.70
CA GLU A 95 -3.49 0.17 -8.17
C GLU A 95 -4.19 -1.19 -8.06
N GLN A 96 -5.43 -1.20 -7.56
CA GLN A 96 -6.23 -2.43 -7.46
C GLN A 96 -6.53 -3.03 -8.84
N GLN A 97 -6.85 -2.20 -9.82
CA GLN A 97 -7.13 -2.64 -11.19
C GLN A 97 -5.88 -3.23 -11.85
N ALA A 98 -4.73 -2.57 -11.72
CA ALA A 98 -3.47 -3.07 -12.27
C ALA A 98 -3.07 -4.40 -11.64
N MET A 99 -3.14 -4.51 -10.31
CA MET A 99 -2.89 -5.78 -9.60
C MET A 99 -3.87 -6.86 -10.03
N SER A 100 -5.16 -6.55 -10.16
CA SER A 100 -6.18 -7.52 -10.56
C SER A 100 -5.98 -8.01 -11.99
N LEU A 101 -5.69 -7.11 -12.93
CA LEU A 101 -5.46 -7.46 -14.34
C LEU A 101 -4.23 -8.36 -14.47
N LYS A 102 -3.11 -7.98 -13.85
CA LYS A 102 -1.89 -8.81 -13.91
C LYS A 102 -2.03 -10.12 -13.14
N ASN A 103 -2.92 -10.20 -12.15
CA ASN A 103 -3.18 -11.43 -11.40
C ASN A 103 -4.14 -12.42 -12.09
N ASP A 104 -4.76 -12.03 -13.20
CA ASP A 104 -5.77 -12.86 -13.88
C ASP A 104 -5.21 -14.18 -14.45
N ASP A 105 -6.11 -15.00 -14.98
CA ASP A 105 -5.80 -16.32 -15.54
C ASP A 105 -4.94 -16.29 -16.83
N LEU A 106 -4.86 -15.13 -17.48
CA LEU A 106 -4.11 -14.94 -18.72
C LEU A 106 -2.67 -14.50 -18.46
N HIS A 107 -2.41 -13.83 -17.34
CA HIS A 107 -1.10 -13.25 -17.03
C HIS A 107 -0.34 -14.09 -15.99
N THR A 108 -0.66 -13.98 -14.69
CA THR A 108 0.11 -14.64 -13.62
C THR A 108 -0.65 -15.75 -12.90
N ARG A 109 -1.95 -15.92 -13.18
CA ARG A 109 -2.79 -17.03 -12.69
C ARG A 109 -2.78 -17.14 -11.15
N GLY A 110 -2.82 -16.00 -10.46
CA GLY A 110 -2.77 -15.95 -9.00
C GLY A 110 -1.37 -15.83 -8.38
N LEU A 111 -0.30 -16.12 -9.12
CA LEU A 111 1.07 -16.13 -8.57
C LEU A 111 1.47 -14.76 -7.99
N LEU A 112 1.05 -13.67 -8.63
CA LEU A 112 1.33 -12.30 -8.16
C LEU A 112 0.83 -12.09 -6.73
N ILE A 113 -0.47 -12.31 -6.50
CA ILE A 113 -1.08 -12.08 -5.19
C ILE A 113 -0.58 -13.10 -4.16
N ASP A 114 -0.35 -14.34 -4.55
CA ASP A 114 0.16 -15.37 -3.63
C ASP A 114 1.60 -15.08 -3.20
N THR A 115 2.45 -14.59 -4.09
CA THR A 115 3.81 -14.14 -3.75
C THR A 115 3.77 -12.96 -2.79
N CYS A 116 2.91 -11.98 -3.04
CA CYS A 116 2.63 -10.86 -2.15
C CYS A 116 2.21 -11.31 -0.74
N LYS A 117 1.34 -12.32 -0.63
CA LYS A 117 0.90 -12.91 0.65
C LYS A 117 2.00 -13.70 1.33
N HIS A 118 2.79 -14.45 0.56
CA HIS A 118 3.88 -15.26 1.08
C HIS A 118 4.96 -14.38 1.74
N ILE A 119 5.37 -13.30 1.07
CA ILE A 119 6.32 -12.30 1.61
C ILE A 119 5.77 -11.71 2.92
N ARG A 120 4.48 -11.33 2.97
CA ARG A 120 3.83 -10.82 4.20
C ARG A 120 3.86 -11.87 5.32
N SER A 121 3.54 -13.12 5.02
CA SER A 121 3.54 -14.22 6.00
C SER A 121 4.93 -14.43 6.61
N ILE A 122 5.99 -14.45 5.79
CA ILE A 122 7.37 -14.58 6.26
C ILE A 122 7.80 -13.37 7.08
N ARG A 123 7.47 -12.14 6.64
CA ARG A 123 7.72 -10.92 7.41
C ARG A 123 7.09 -11.03 8.80
N ASP A 124 5.81 -11.40 8.87
CA ASP A 124 5.05 -11.42 10.12
C ASP A 124 5.48 -12.55 11.07
N THR A 125 6.02 -13.64 10.51
CA THR A 125 6.49 -14.80 11.27
C THR A 125 7.92 -14.63 11.78
N PHE A 126 8.83 -14.15 10.93
CA PHE A 126 10.27 -14.17 11.21
C PHE A 126 10.88 -12.78 11.43
N PHE A 127 10.27 -11.72 10.90
CA PHE A 127 10.85 -10.37 10.85
C PHE A 127 9.90 -9.29 11.36
N LYS A 128 9.03 -9.64 12.32
CA LYS A 128 7.97 -8.75 12.85
C LYS A 128 8.48 -7.42 13.43
N SER A 129 9.72 -7.36 13.89
CA SER A 129 10.36 -6.14 14.40
C SER A 129 10.88 -5.20 13.31
N TYR A 130 10.96 -5.67 12.07
CA TYR A 130 11.45 -4.89 10.94
C TYR A 130 10.31 -4.18 10.20
N HIS A 131 10.59 -2.99 9.69
CA HIS A 131 9.65 -2.27 8.86
C HIS A 131 9.70 -2.78 7.41
N LEU A 132 8.55 -3.21 6.89
CA LEU A 132 8.34 -3.53 5.48
C LEU A 132 6.91 -3.16 5.09
N SER A 133 6.79 -2.10 4.30
CA SER A 133 5.50 -1.56 3.87
C SER A 133 4.80 -2.47 2.87
N GLY A 134 3.48 -2.61 2.99
CA GLY A 134 2.68 -3.43 2.08
C GLY A 134 2.74 -2.97 0.63
N ILE A 135 2.74 -1.66 0.39
CA ILE A 135 2.86 -1.11 -0.97
C ILE A 135 4.22 -1.39 -1.60
N VAL A 136 5.30 -1.46 -0.80
CA VAL A 136 6.63 -1.86 -1.29
C VAL A 136 6.61 -3.33 -1.69
N ILE A 137 5.97 -4.21 -0.92
CA ILE A 137 5.81 -5.62 -1.31
C ILE A 137 5.06 -5.71 -2.64
N ASP A 138 3.90 -5.04 -2.76
CA ASP A 138 3.06 -5.16 -3.95
C ASP A 138 3.75 -4.60 -5.20
N ALA A 139 4.34 -3.41 -5.11
CA ALA A 139 5.09 -2.81 -6.21
C ALA A 139 6.32 -3.63 -6.60
N PHE A 140 7.07 -4.15 -5.61
CA PHE A 140 8.23 -5.00 -5.85
C PHE A 140 7.85 -6.28 -6.59
N VAL A 141 6.84 -7.02 -6.12
CA VAL A 141 6.42 -8.27 -6.78
C VAL A 141 5.83 -7.96 -8.15
N TYR A 142 5.04 -6.90 -8.27
CA TYR A 142 4.47 -6.48 -9.55
C TYR A 142 5.55 -6.21 -10.59
N ASP A 143 6.66 -5.56 -10.23
CA ASP A 143 7.77 -5.33 -11.15
C ASP A 143 8.59 -6.60 -11.39
N ALA A 144 8.92 -7.34 -10.32
CA ALA A 144 9.82 -8.49 -10.37
C ALA A 144 9.24 -9.70 -11.13
N ILE A 145 7.93 -9.95 -11.04
CA ILE A 145 7.30 -11.21 -11.46
C ILE A 145 7.48 -11.52 -12.96
N GLY A 146 7.50 -10.49 -13.82
CA GLY A 146 7.45 -10.65 -15.28
C GLY A 146 6.35 -11.61 -15.73
N ASP A 147 6.72 -12.61 -16.53
CA ASP A 147 5.80 -13.58 -17.14
C ASP A 147 5.65 -14.89 -16.32
N TRP A 148 6.15 -14.93 -15.08
CA TRP A 148 5.95 -16.09 -14.23
C TRP A 148 4.48 -16.23 -13.83
N HIS A 149 3.98 -17.47 -13.85
CA HIS A 149 2.62 -17.79 -13.50
C HIS A 149 2.51 -19.16 -12.83
N TRP A 150 1.41 -19.41 -12.12
CA TRP A 150 1.10 -20.77 -11.70
C TRP A 150 0.81 -21.66 -12.91
N MET A 151 1.28 -22.91 -12.87
CA MET A 151 1.10 -23.85 -13.97
C MET A 151 -0.38 -24.21 -14.18
N ARG A 152 -0.72 -24.59 -15.41
CA ARG A 152 -1.98 -25.27 -15.74
C ARG A 152 -1.92 -26.73 -15.33
N GLU A 153 -3.08 -27.32 -15.13
CA GLU A 153 -3.17 -28.77 -15.01
C GLU A 153 -2.61 -29.41 -16.29
N GLY A 154 -1.65 -30.33 -16.12
CA GLY A 154 -0.94 -30.98 -17.22
C GLY A 154 0.24 -30.20 -17.82
N GLU A 155 0.50 -28.97 -17.38
CA GLU A 155 1.70 -28.21 -17.77
C GLU A 155 2.93 -28.69 -16.97
N THR A 156 4.10 -28.66 -17.61
CA THR A 156 5.38 -29.02 -16.96
C THR A 156 6.31 -27.82 -16.97
N SER A 157 6.89 -27.49 -15.81
CA SER A 157 7.87 -26.41 -15.69
C SER A 157 9.12 -26.72 -16.51
N GLN A 158 9.59 -25.73 -17.27
CA GLN A 158 10.88 -25.77 -17.96
C GLN A 158 12.02 -25.25 -17.06
N TYR A 159 11.69 -24.68 -15.91
CA TYR A 159 12.65 -24.09 -14.98
C TYR A 159 12.91 -25.00 -13.79
N PRO A 160 14.17 -25.11 -13.33
CA PRO A 160 14.52 -25.78 -12.08
C PRO A 160 13.78 -25.20 -10.89
N GLN A 161 13.59 -26.02 -9.85
CA GLN A 161 13.10 -25.55 -8.55
C GLN A 161 13.99 -24.42 -8.01
N GLY A 162 13.39 -23.39 -7.38
CA GLY A 162 14.12 -22.24 -6.87
C GLY A 162 14.35 -21.10 -7.88
N SER A 163 14.02 -21.32 -9.16
CA SER A 163 14.27 -20.32 -10.21
C SER A 163 13.46 -19.04 -10.04
N TYR A 164 12.23 -19.13 -9.53
CA TYR A 164 11.39 -17.96 -9.30
C TYR A 164 11.90 -17.13 -8.11
N GLU A 165 12.28 -17.82 -7.03
CA GLU A 165 12.87 -17.23 -5.83
C GLU A 165 14.19 -16.51 -6.17
N GLN A 166 15.03 -17.14 -6.99
CA GLN A 166 16.27 -16.52 -7.46
C GLN A 166 16.01 -15.29 -8.35
N ARG A 167 14.94 -15.30 -9.15
CA ARG A 167 14.52 -14.13 -9.93
C ARG A 167 14.16 -12.96 -9.01
N LEU A 168 13.37 -13.21 -7.96
CA LEU A 168 13.02 -12.18 -6.97
C LEU A 168 14.28 -11.61 -6.29
N LEU A 169 15.19 -12.47 -5.85
CA LEU A 169 16.47 -12.05 -5.26
C LEU A 169 17.33 -11.23 -6.22
N ASN A 170 17.45 -11.65 -7.48
CA ASN A 170 18.21 -10.92 -8.49
C ASN A 170 17.63 -9.52 -8.76
N HIS A 171 16.30 -9.42 -8.80
CA HIS A 171 15.61 -8.15 -8.97
C HIS A 171 15.83 -7.23 -7.76
N TYR A 172 15.71 -7.76 -6.54
CA TYR A 172 16.05 -7.03 -5.31
C TYR A 172 17.49 -6.51 -5.32
N ASN A 173 18.46 -7.34 -5.68
CA ASN A 173 19.87 -6.95 -5.76
C ASN A 173 20.13 -5.84 -6.79
N THR A 174 19.31 -5.77 -7.84
CA THR A 174 19.38 -4.70 -8.83
C THR A 174 18.90 -3.38 -8.23
N ILE A 175 17.74 -3.38 -7.57
CA ILE A 175 17.17 -2.19 -6.91
C ILE A 175 18.08 -1.70 -5.79
N GLN A 176 18.61 -2.61 -4.96
CA GLN A 176 19.45 -2.27 -3.80
C GLN A 176 20.73 -1.53 -4.19
N ARG A 177 21.29 -1.81 -5.38
CA ARG A 177 22.50 -1.13 -5.90
C ARG A 177 22.20 0.28 -6.43
N GLN A 178 20.93 0.62 -6.61
CA GLN A 178 20.45 1.90 -7.11
C GLN A 178 19.75 2.68 -5.99
N ILE A 179 19.13 3.80 -6.34
CA ILE A 179 18.20 4.48 -5.43
C ILE A 179 16.96 3.57 -5.32
N PRO A 180 16.58 3.12 -4.11
CA PRO A 180 15.52 2.14 -3.93
C PRO A 180 14.14 2.80 -4.10
N CYS A 181 13.80 3.09 -5.33
CA CYS A 181 12.50 3.59 -5.75
C CYS A 181 11.78 2.53 -6.58
N LEU A 182 10.47 2.41 -6.38
CA LEU A 182 9.60 1.53 -7.14
C LEU A 182 8.47 2.35 -7.78
N SER A 183 7.80 1.78 -8.77
CA SER A 183 6.61 2.36 -9.37
C SER A 183 5.36 1.65 -8.84
N ALA A 184 4.35 2.41 -8.45
CA ALA A 184 3.05 1.85 -8.11
C ALA A 184 2.44 1.12 -9.34
N PRO A 185 1.79 -0.05 -9.16
CA PRO A 185 1.32 -0.89 -10.27
C PRO A 185 0.44 -0.21 -11.33
N GLY A 186 -0.44 0.73 -10.94
CA GLY A 186 -1.41 1.37 -11.81
C GLY A 186 -1.12 2.85 -12.08
N SER A 187 -1.00 3.67 -11.04
CA SER A 187 -0.71 5.10 -11.19
C SER A 187 0.73 5.41 -11.59
N VAL A 188 1.64 4.44 -11.48
CA VAL A 188 3.08 4.63 -11.70
C VAL A 188 3.68 5.68 -10.75
N ALA A 189 3.00 5.98 -9.64
CA ALA A 189 3.51 6.87 -8.61
C ALA A 189 4.82 6.31 -8.03
N ILE A 190 5.80 7.19 -7.81
CA ILE A 190 7.09 6.80 -7.24
C ILE A 190 6.92 6.46 -5.76
N ILE A 191 7.37 5.27 -5.38
CA ILE A 191 7.39 4.75 -4.02
C ILE A 191 8.84 4.74 -3.53
N ASP A 192 9.11 5.49 -2.47
CA ASP A 192 10.38 5.38 -1.73
C ASP A 192 10.38 4.08 -0.91
N ALA A 193 11.22 3.12 -1.31
CA ALA A 193 11.35 1.82 -0.66
C ALA A 193 12.50 1.77 0.35
N SER A 194 13.25 2.87 0.55
CA SER A 194 14.50 2.91 1.34
C SER A 194 14.34 2.29 2.73
N SER A 195 13.27 2.64 3.45
CA SER A 195 13.01 2.15 4.82
C SER A 195 12.60 0.67 4.87
N SER A 196 12.24 0.07 3.74
CA SER A 196 11.75 -1.31 3.62
C SER A 196 12.80 -2.27 3.05
N MET A 197 13.85 -1.77 2.40
CA MET A 197 14.83 -2.60 1.68
C MET A 197 15.55 -3.62 2.56
N GLU A 198 15.90 -3.27 3.80
CA GLU A 198 16.57 -4.20 4.70
C GLU A 198 15.69 -5.42 5.00
N CYS A 199 14.43 -5.17 5.37
CA CYS A 199 13.48 -6.23 5.69
C CYS A 199 13.10 -7.07 4.47
N LEU A 200 12.87 -6.41 3.32
CA LEU A 200 12.58 -7.09 2.07
C LEU A 200 13.71 -8.07 1.70
N GLY A 201 14.97 -7.63 1.80
CA GLY A 201 16.12 -8.50 1.56
C GLY A 201 16.14 -9.72 2.47
N LYS A 202 15.89 -9.54 3.78
CA LYS A 202 15.82 -10.64 4.76
C LYS A 202 14.72 -11.64 4.43
N VAL A 203 13.54 -11.16 4.05
CA VAL A 203 12.41 -12.01 3.63
C VAL A 203 12.76 -12.80 2.37
N LEU A 204 13.34 -12.16 1.36
CA LEU A 204 13.66 -12.82 0.09
C LEU A 204 14.76 -13.88 0.24
N HIS A 205 15.79 -13.64 1.07
CA HIS A 205 16.78 -14.68 1.36
C HIS A 205 16.12 -15.87 2.08
N LYS A 206 15.21 -15.59 3.03
CA LYS A 206 14.48 -16.64 3.73
C LYS A 206 13.54 -17.46 2.82
N ILE A 207 13.08 -16.88 1.71
CA ILE A 207 12.27 -17.59 0.70
C ILE A 207 13.14 -18.51 -0.16
N ALA A 208 14.39 -18.13 -0.41
CA ALA A 208 15.31 -18.88 -1.27
C ALA A 208 16.12 -19.96 -0.55
N ASP A 209 16.17 -19.91 0.79
CA ASP A 209 16.75 -20.94 1.67
C ASP A 209 15.90 -22.23 1.70
#